data_AF-A0A382PKU3-F1
#
_entry.id   AF-A0A382PKU3-F1
#
_cell.length_a   1.000
_cell.length_b   1.000
_cell.length_c   1.000
_cell.angle_alpha   90.00
_cell.angle_beta   90.00
_cell.angle_gamma   90.00
#
_symmetry.space_group_name_H-M   'P 1'
#
loop_
_entity.id
_entity.type
_entity.pdbx_description
1 polymer ?
#
loop_
_entity_poly.entity_id
_entity_poly.type
_entity_poly.pdbx_seq_one_letter_code
_entity_poly.pdbx_strand_id
1 'polypeptide(L)'
;FRPLYKQFYWILVLDILILGYMGAMPAEGTYLLIARVATTYYFVHFLIILPILGKKEKTLPVPLSIVEPVLGGSSNPDFVKKKELYN
;
A
#
# COMPACT_ATOMS: atom_id res chain seq x y z
N PHE A 1 -0.50 -2.70 8.81
CA PHE A 1 -0.85 -3.86 7.97
C PHE A 1 -0.48 -3.56 6.53
N ARG A 2 0.75 -3.90 6.09
CA ARG A 2 1.40 -3.51 4.80
C ARG A 2 2.21 -2.18 4.84
N PRO A 3 3.30 -2.10 5.64
CA PRO A 3 4.08 -0.88 5.79
C PRO A 3 4.76 -0.41 4.49
N LEU A 4 5.14 -1.33 3.61
CA LEU A 4 5.69 -1.00 2.29
C LEU A 4 4.61 -0.35 1.42
N TYR A 5 3.41 -0.95 1.35
CA TYR A 5 2.28 -0.37 0.60
C TYR A 5 1.97 1.07 0.99
N LYS A 6 2.01 1.37 2.30
CA LYS A 6 1.77 2.74 2.79
C LYS A 6 2.77 3.75 2.21
N GLN A 7 4.05 3.42 2.12
CA GLN A 7 5.06 4.35 1.58
C GLN A 7 4.86 4.62 0.10
N PHE A 8 4.67 3.57 -0.70
CA PHE A 8 4.42 3.70 -2.13
C PHE A 8 3.14 4.48 -2.43
N TYR A 9 2.07 4.26 -1.65
CA TYR A 9 0.84 5.04 -1.75
C TYR A 9 1.08 6.55 -1.59
N TRP A 10 1.88 6.97 -0.60
CA TRP A 10 2.18 8.40 -0.41
C TRP A 10 2.99 9.00 -1.56
N ILE A 11 3.90 8.23 -2.15
CA ILE A 11 4.66 8.68 -3.33
C ILE A 11 3.72 8.86 -4.53
N LEU A 12 2.77 7.94 -4.74
CA LEU A 12 1.77 8.05 -5.80
C LEU A 12 0.87 9.29 -5.60
N VAL A 13 0.46 9.58 -4.38
CA VAL A 13 -0.32 10.79 -4.06
C VAL A 13 0.46 12.05 -4.44
N LEU A 14 1.75 12.12 -4.08
CA LEU A 14 2.61 13.24 -4.46
C LEU A 14 2.75 13.37 -5.98
N ASP A 15 2.96 12.25 -6.68
CA ASP A 15 3.07 12.22 -8.14
C ASP A 15 1.81 12.74 -8.83
N ILE A 16 0.63 12.34 -8.37
CA ILE A 16 -0.66 12.83 -8.90
C ILE A 16 -0.81 14.34 -8.67
N LEU A 17 -0.40 14.87 -7.52
CA LEU A 17 -0.42 16.32 -7.27
C LEU A 17 0.53 17.08 -8.20
N ILE A 18 1.72 16.53 -8.46
CA ILE A 18 2.69 17.09 -9.40
C ILE A 18 2.12 17.07 -10.82
N LEU A 19 1.58 15.94 -11.29
CA LEU A 19 0.93 15.84 -12.60
C LEU A 19 -0.25 16.80 -12.74
N GLY A 20 -1.08 16.93 -11.69
CA GLY A 20 -2.20 17.85 -11.69
C GLY A 20 -1.74 19.30 -11.83
N TYR A 21 -0.68 19.69 -11.13
CA TYR A 21 -0.08 21.01 -11.25
C TYR A 21 0.56 21.23 -12.63
N MET A 22 1.27 20.24 -13.16
CA MET A 22 1.86 20.29 -14.51
C MET A 22 0.80 20.34 -15.61
N GLY A 23 -0.37 19.72 -15.41
CA GLY A 23 -1.49 19.77 -16.36
C GLY A 23 -2.14 21.16 -16.48
N ALA A 24 -1.98 22.01 -15.47
CA ALA A 24 -2.44 23.40 -15.50
C ALA A 24 -1.42 24.36 -16.15
N MET A 25 -0.19 23.90 -16.39
CA MET A 25 0.88 24.70 -16.98
C MET A 25 0.99 24.47 -18.50
N PRO A 26 1.47 25.47 -19.26
CA PRO A 26 1.73 25.30 -20.69
C PRO A 26 2.80 24.23 -20.91
N ALA A 27 2.59 23.37 -21.91
CA ALA A 27 3.44 22.23 -22.23
C ALA A 27 4.74 22.64 -22.95
N GLU A 28 5.47 23.59 -22.37
CA GLU A 28 6.68 24.19 -22.95
C GLU A 28 7.88 24.05 -22.01
N GLY A 29 9.07 23.94 -22.62
CA GLY A 29 10.34 23.90 -21.91
C GLY A 29 10.43 22.74 -20.89
N THR A 30 10.87 23.08 -19.68
CA THR A 30 11.16 22.13 -18.59
C THR A 30 9.90 21.43 -18.06
N TYR A 31 8.74 22.09 -18.10
CA TYR A 31 7.47 21.53 -17.60
C TYR A 31 7.03 20.30 -18.41
N LEU A 32 7.27 20.31 -19.73
CA LEU A 32 7.01 19.16 -20.60
C LEU A 32 7.85 17.93 -20.18
N LEU A 33 9.13 18.14 -19.87
CA LEU A 33 10.02 17.07 -19.42
C LEU A 33 9.58 16.49 -18.09
N ILE A 34 9.24 17.36 -17.12
CA ILE A 34 8.75 16.95 -15.81
C ILE A 34 7.44 16.16 -15.95
N ALA A 35 6.49 16.66 -16.75
CA ALA A 35 5.23 15.98 -16.99
C ALA A 35 5.45 14.59 -17.61
N ARG A 36 6.34 14.45 -18.58
CA ARG A 36 6.67 13.14 -19.19
C ARG A 36 7.26 12.16 -18.19
N VAL A 37 8.20 12.61 -17.37
CA VAL A 37 8.84 11.77 -16.34
C VAL A 37 7.82 11.37 -15.27
N ALA A 38 7.01 12.30 -14.79
CA ALA A 38 5.96 12.04 -13.82
C ALA A 38 4.93 11.03 -14.38
N THR A 39 4.45 11.23 -15.61
CA THR A 39 3.52 10.28 -16.25
C THR A 39 4.15 8.89 -16.42
N THR A 40 5.44 8.82 -16.73
CA THR A 40 6.17 7.54 -16.81
C THR A 40 6.22 6.86 -15.44
N TYR A 41 6.53 7.62 -14.38
CA TYR A 41 6.53 7.12 -13.01
C TYR A 41 5.16 6.60 -12.60
N TYR A 42 4.08 7.33 -12.92
CA TYR A 42 2.70 6.92 -12.69
C TYR A 42 2.42 5.51 -13.26
N PHE A 43 2.73 5.27 -14.54
CA PHE A 43 2.52 3.96 -15.15
C PHE A 43 3.42 2.86 -14.55
N VAL A 44 4.70 3.16 -14.28
CA VAL A 44 5.63 2.24 -13.62
C VAL A 44 5.11 1.84 -12.23
N HIS A 45 4.47 2.76 -11.52
CA HIS A 45 3.87 2.47 -10.22
C HIS A 45 2.81 1.37 -10.31
N PHE A 46 1.87 1.50 -11.24
CA PHE A 46 0.81 0.50 -11.41
C PHE A 46 1.33 -0.82 -12.00
N LEU A 47 2.21 -0.76 -12.99
CA LEU A 47 2.65 -1.95 -13.73
C LEU A 47 3.76 -2.74 -13.03
N ILE A 48 4.61 -2.09 -12.24
CA ILE A 48 5.79 -2.71 -11.63
C ILE A 48 5.70 -2.70 -10.11
N ILE A 49 5.40 -1.55 -9.50
CA ILE A 49 5.43 -1.42 -8.04
C ILE A 49 4.32 -2.28 -7.41
N LEU A 50 3.08 -2.20 -7.91
CA LEU A 50 1.97 -3.02 -7.39
C LEU A 50 2.21 -4.54 -7.45
N PRO A 51 2.62 -5.15 -8.57
CA PRO A 51 2.86 -6.60 -8.60
C PRO A 51 4.05 -7.03 -7.73
N ILE A 52 5.08 -6.19 -7.60
CA ILE A 52 6.21 -6.49 -6.70
C ILE A 52 5.77 -6.43 -5.24
N LEU A 53 5.01 -5.40 -4.85
CA LEU A 53 4.51 -5.26 -3.49
C LEU A 53 3.54 -6.38 -3.11
N GLY A 54 2.65 -6.75 -4.03
CA GLY A 54 1.73 -7.87 -3.86
C GLY A 54 2.46 -9.19 -3.59
N LYS A 55 3.61 -9.43 -4.23
CA LYS A 55 4.44 -10.62 -4.01
C LYS A 55 5.25 -10.57 -2.72
N LYS A 56 5.67 -9.39 -2.27
CA LYS A 56 6.66 -9.24 -1.20
C LYS A 56 6.04 -9.09 0.20
N GLU A 57 4.73 -8.88 0.31
CA GLU A 57 4.12 -8.61 1.62
C GLU A 57 3.62 -9.86 2.34
N LYS A 58 4.31 -10.21 3.43
CA LYS A 58 3.72 -10.94 4.57
C LYS A 58 2.70 -10.03 5.24
N THR A 59 1.43 -10.37 5.09
CA THR A 59 0.34 -9.75 5.85
C THR A 59 0.58 -9.99 7.35
N LEU A 60 0.50 -8.95 8.17
CA LEU A 60 0.27 -9.13 9.60
C LEU A 60 -1.05 -9.92 9.76
N PRO A 61 -1.16 -10.81 10.78
CA PRO A 61 -2.34 -11.65 10.95
C PRO A 61 -3.57 -10.76 11.05
N VAL A 62 -4.48 -10.90 10.09
CA VAL A 62 -5.78 -10.25 10.15
C VAL A 62 -6.60 -10.93 11.25
N PRO A 63 -7.27 -10.18 12.15
CA PRO A 63 -8.12 -10.78 13.16
C PRO A 63 -9.21 -11.60 12.47
N LEU A 64 -9.52 -12.77 13.03
CA LEU A 64 -10.44 -13.73 12.41
C LEU A 64 -11.89 -13.25 12.46
N SER A 65 -12.19 -12.21 13.25
CA SER A 65 -13.52 -11.64 13.35
C SER A 65 -13.53 -10.15 13.72
N ILE A 66 -14.56 -9.44 13.26
CA ILE A 66 -14.82 -8.02 13.56
C ILE A 66 -15.04 -7.78 15.07
N VAL A 67 -15.47 -8.81 15.82
CA VAL A 67 -15.66 -8.72 17.29
C VAL A 67 -14.35 -8.71 18.08
N GLU A 68 -13.25 -9.20 17.50
CA GLU A 68 -11.95 -9.30 18.17
C GLU A 68 -11.30 -7.92 18.48
N PRO A 69 -11.23 -6.97 17.52
CA PRO A 69 -10.71 -5.63 17.80
C PRO A 69 -11.63 -4.78 18.69
N VAL A 70 -12.94 -5.08 18.75
CA VAL A 70 -13.91 -4.39 19.64
C VAL A 70 -13.84 -4.92 21.07
N LEU A 71 -13.62 -6.22 21.25
CA LEU A 71 -13.65 -6.85 22.57
C LEU A 71 -12.28 -6.93 23.25
N GLY A 72 -11.18 -6.53 22.57
CA GLY A 72 -9.84 -6.55 23.16
C GLY A 72 -9.38 -7.95 23.60
N GLY A 73 -9.87 -8.99 22.91
CA GLY A 73 -9.67 -10.38 23.31
C GLY A 73 -8.24 -10.86 23.07
N SER A 74 -7.45 -10.94 24.14
CA SER A 74 -6.17 -11.62 24.20
C SER A 74 -6.33 -13.14 24.08
N SER A 75 -6.68 -13.66 22.90
CA SER A 75 -6.52 -15.09 22.64
C SER A 75 -5.06 -15.34 22.22
N ASN A 76 -4.21 -15.56 23.22
CA ASN A 76 -2.85 -16.03 22.98
C ASN A 76 -2.95 -17.32 22.12
N PRO A 77 -2.41 -17.36 20.89
CA PRO A 77 -2.60 -18.49 19.96
C PRO A 77 -2.13 -19.83 20.54
N ASP A 78 -1.25 -19.81 21.55
CA ASP A 78 -0.81 -20.99 22.30
C ASP A 78 -1.94 -21.68 23.08
N PHE A 79 -2.98 -20.95 23.50
CA PHE A 79 -4.08 -21.49 24.30
C PHE A 79 -5.09 -22.27 23.45
N VAL A 80 -5.30 -21.85 22.20
CA VAL A 80 -6.22 -22.51 21.25
C VAL A 80 -5.65 -23.85 20.81
N LYS A 81 -4.36 -23.90 20.46
CA LYS A 81 -3.70 -25.14 20.04
C LYS A 81 -3.64 -26.18 21.16
N LYS A 82 -3.55 -25.73 22.41
CA LYS A 82 -3.55 -26.63 23.58
C LYS A 82 -4.93 -27.27 23.79
N LYS A 83 -6.04 -26.54 23.56
CA LYS A 83 -7.40 -27.05 23.78
C LYS A 83 -7.81 -28.16 22.79
N GLU A 84 -7.31 -28.11 21.56
CA GLU A 84 -7.57 -29.18 20.57
C GLU A 84 -6.72 -30.44 20.78
N LEU A 85 -5.60 -30.35 21.51
CA LEU A 85 -4.74 -31.50 21.80
C LEU A 85 -5.28 -32.39 22.94
N TYR A 86 -6.20 -31.88 23.75
CA TYR A 86 -6.75 -32.57 24.93
C TYR A 86 -8.23 -32.98 24.77
N ASN A 87 -8.81 -32.80 23.59
CA ASN A 87 -10.13 -33.32 23.20
C ASN A 87 -9.98 -34.40 22.13
#